data_AF-A0A7C6MAJ9-F1
#
_entry.id   AF-A0A7C6MAJ9-F1
#
_cell.length_a   1.000
_cell.length_b   1.000
_cell.length_c   1.000
_cell.angle_alpha   90.00
_cell.angle_beta   90.00
_cell.angle_gamma   90.00
#
_symmetry.space_group_name_H-M   'P 1'
#
loop_
_entity.id
_entity.type
_entity.pdbx_description
1 polymer ?
#
loop_
_entity_poly.entity_id
_entity_poly.type
_entity_poly.pdbx_seq_one_letter_code
_entity_poly.pdbx_strand_id
1 'polypeptide(L)' 'MGVTDFVPTKIWTISQEFTGNAVFLRPENSHIVLPVFVTENDIQTILIELTHVLAPR' A
#
# COMPACT_ATOMS: atom_id res chain seq x y z
N MET A 1 -6.59 -4.39 28.25
CA MET A 1 -5.56 -3.84 27.33
C MET A 1 -5.45 -4.83 26.18
N GLY A 2 -5.95 -4.47 25.00
CA GLY A 2 -5.86 -5.36 23.83
C GLY A 2 -4.43 -5.39 23.33
N VAL A 3 -3.86 -6.57 23.16
CA VAL A 3 -2.58 -6.74 22.49
C VAL A 3 -2.79 -6.30 21.04
N THR A 4 -2.11 -5.24 20.61
CA THR A 4 -2.04 -4.89 19.18
C THR A 4 -1.06 -5.85 18.54
N ASP A 5 -1.55 -7.04 18.18
CA ASP A 5 -0.78 -7.97 17.35
C ASP A 5 -0.64 -7.37 15.96
N PHE A 6 0.59 -7.04 15.59
CA PHE A 6 0.91 -6.60 14.23
C PHE A 6 0.79 -7.80 13.30
N VAL A 7 -0.12 -7.71 12.33
CA VAL A 7 -0.33 -8.79 11.34
C VAL A 7 0.55 -8.53 10.12
N PRO A 8 1.44 -9.46 9.75
CA PRO A 8 2.20 -9.37 8.50
C PRO A 8 1.29 -9.15 7.30
N THR A 9 1.57 -8.11 6.53
CA THR A 9 0.69 -7.61 5.48
C THR A 9 1.50 -7.15 4.28
N LYS A 10 1.00 -7.42 3.07
CA LYS A 10 1.65 -7.03 1.81
C LYS A 10 0.74 -6.14 0.98
N ILE A 11 1.33 -5.28 0.16
CA ILE A 11 0.60 -4.60 -0.92
C ILE A 11 0.16 -5.68 -1.91
N TRP A 12 -1.15 -5.81 -2.11
CA TRP A 12 -1.71 -6.74 -3.08
C TRP A 12 -1.87 -6.11 -4.46
N THR A 13 -2.42 -4.89 -4.51
CA THR A 13 -2.54 -4.11 -5.74
C THR A 13 -2.66 -2.62 -5.41
N ILE A 14 -2.47 -1.80 -6.44
CA ILE A 14 -2.65 -0.35 -6.40
C ILE A 14 -3.69 0.01 -7.46
N SER A 15 -4.66 0.84 -7.09
CA SER A 15 -5.63 1.41 -8.02
C SER A 15 -5.46 2.92 -8.07
N GLN A 16 -5.41 3.46 -9.28
CA GLN A 16 -5.37 4.90 -9.54
C GLN A 16 -6.64 5.24 -10.30
N GLU A 17 -7.51 6.06 -9.69
CA GLU A 17 -8.75 6.52 -10.30
C GLU A 17 -8.76 8.04 -10.33
N PHE A 18 -9.64 8.63 -11.16
CA PHE A 18 -9.76 10.09 -11.29
C PHE A 18 -10.01 10.82 -9.96
N THR A 19 -10.53 10.11 -8.96
CA THR A 19 -10.87 10.66 -7.64
C THR A 19 -9.80 10.43 -6.57
N GLY A 20 -8.72 9.69 -6.87
CA GLY A 20 -7.61 9.47 -5.94
C GLY A 20 -6.89 8.12 -6.10
N ASN A 21 -5.92 7.89 -5.21
CA ASN A 21 -5.11 6.67 -5.19
C ASN A 21 -5.49 5.79 -4.00
N ALA A 22 -5.61 4.48 -4.24
CA ALA A 22 -5.85 3.50 -3.20
C ALA A 22 -4.82 2.37 -3.27
N VAL A 23 -4.20 2.07 -2.12
CA VAL A 23 -3.30 0.94 -1.93
C VAL A 23 -4.08 -0.15 -1.20
N PHE A 24 -4.17 -1.32 -1.82
CA PHE A 24 -4.90 -2.45 -1.27
C PHE A 24 -3.92 -3.36 -0.54
N LEU A 25 -4.11 -3.45 0.78
CA LEU A 25 -3.30 -4.28 1.66
C LEU A 25 -3.99 -5.61 1.93
N ARG A 26 -3.23 -6.71 1.84
CA ARG A 26 -3.73 -8.05 2.15
C ARG A 26 -2.87 -8.65 3.26
N PRO A 27 -3.44 -8.90 4.45
CA PRO A 27 -2.78 -9.68 5.49
C PRO A 27 -2.44 -11.08 4.99
N GLU A 28 -1.33 -11.64 5.46
CA GLU A 28 -0.95 -13.00 5.09
C GLU A 28 -2.03 -14.00 5.49
N ASN A 29 -2.31 -14.97 4.63
CA ASN A 29 -3.36 -15.99 4.81
C ASN A 29 -4.81 -15.44 4.97
N SER A 30 -5.05 -14.17 4.66
CA SER A 30 -6.39 -13.59 4.67
C SER A 30 -7.03 -13.59 3.28
N HIS A 31 -8.35 -13.71 3.21
CA HIS A 31 -9.14 -13.42 1.99
C HIS A 31 -9.71 -11.99 1.98
N ILE A 32 -9.43 -11.21 3.02
CA ILE A 32 -9.86 -9.83 3.18
C ILE A 32 -8.76 -8.90 2.66
N VAL A 33 -9.18 -7.84 1.98
CA VAL A 33 -8.31 -6.78 1.48
C VAL A 33 -8.76 -5.45 2.10
N LEU A 34 -7.80 -4.69 2.62
CA LEU A 34 -8.02 -3.39 3.23
C LEU A 34 -7.60 -2.28 2.25
N PRO A 35 -8.52 -1.42 1.80
CA PRO A 35 -8.17 -0.23 1.04
C PRO A 35 -7.60 0.85 1.95
N VAL A 36 -6.45 1.41 1.58
CA VAL A 36 -5.85 2.60 2.20
C VAL A 36 -5.78 3.69 1.14
N PHE A 37 -6.56 4.76 1.33
CA PHE A 37 -6.51 5.93 0.46
C PHE A 37 -5.27 6.76 0.79
N VAL A 38 -4.51 7.12 -0.24
CA VAL A 38 -3.26 7.85 -0.10
C VAL A 38 -3.24 9.06 -1.02
N THR A 39 -2.41 10.04 -0.68
CA THR A 39 -2.24 11.23 -1.52
C THR A 39 -1.45 10.88 -2.79
N GLU A 40 -1.44 11.80 -3.75
CA GLU A 40 -0.63 11.66 -4.96
C GLU A 40 0.89 11.64 -4.67
N ASN A 41 1.34 12.33 -3.63
CA ASN A 41 2.75 12.29 -3.24
C ASN A 41 3.14 10.94 -2.60
N ASP A 42 2.24 10.38 -1.78
CA ASP A 42 2.46 9.09 -1.13
C ASP A 42 2.53 7.96 -2.18
N ILE A 43 1.66 7.99 -3.20
CA ILE A 43 1.63 6.92 -4.20
C ILE A 43 2.92 6.88 -5.02
N GLN A 44 3.48 8.05 -5.37
CA GLN A 44 4.77 8.12 -6.08
C GLN A 44 5.90 7.53 -5.24
N THR A 45 5.94 7.87 -3.95
CA THR A 45 6.92 7.34 -3.00
C THR A 45 6.81 5.81 -2.91
N ILE A 46 5.59 5.29 -2.77
CA ILE A 46 5.34 3.83 -2.69
C ILE A 46 5.79 3.12 -3.97
N LEU A 47 5.49 3.68 -5.14
CA LEU A 47 5.87 3.09 -6.43
C LEU A 47 7.39 3.07 -6.64
N ILE A 48 8.08 4.14 -6.24
CA ILE A 48 9.55 4.19 -6.29
C ILE A 48 10.15 3.07 -5.43
N GLU A 49 9.70 2.93 -4.19
CA GLU A 49 10.24 1.90 -3.30
C GLU A 49 9.89 0.48 -3.73
N LEU A 50 8.69 0.24 -4.28
CA LEU A 50 8.32 -1.08 -4.81
C LEU A 50 9.17 -1.49 -6.01
N THR A 51 9.53 -0.53 -6.85
CA THR A 51 10.30 -0.80 -8.07
C THR A 51 11.80 -0.87 -7.82
N HIS A 52 12.28 -0.46 -6.63
CA HIS A 52 13.70 -0.28 -6.30
C HIS A 52 14.46 0.49 -7.39
N VAL A 53 13.76 1.37 -8.12
CA VAL A 53 14.36 2.14 -9.21
C VAL A 53 15.24 3.20 -8.58
N LEU A 54 16.53 3.13 -8.88
CA LEU A 54 17.49 4.20 -8.59
C LEU A 54 17.10 5.42 -9.44
N ALA A 55 16.25 6.29 -8.90
CA ALA A 55 15.98 7.57 -9.54
C ALA A 55 17.26 8.42 -9.50
N PRO A 56 17.79 8.88 -10.66
CA PRO A 56 18.91 9.83 -10.66
C PRO A 56 18.46 11.11 -9.96
N ARG A 57 19.30 11.62 -9.05
CA ARG A 57 19.10 12.92 -8.41
C ARG A 57 19.47 14.06 -9.34
#